data_AF-A0A7X9IUJ2-F1
#
_entry.id   AF-A0A7X9IUJ2-F1
#
_cell.length_a   1.000
_cell.length_b   1.000
_cell.length_c   1.000
_cell.angle_alpha   90.00
_cell.angle_beta   90.00
_cell.angle_gamma   90.00
#
_symmetry.space_group_name_H-M   'P 1'
#
loop_
_entity.id
_entity.type
_entity.pdbx_description
1 polymer ?
#
loop_
_entity_poly.entity_id
_entity_poly.type
_entity_poly.pdbx_seq_one_letter_code
_entity_poly.pdbx_strand_id
1 'polypeptide(L)'
;MPMPTPFRKTLALAALCLVAAAPPLAGCSRRSAEAPPLAARDDSADLAIAPAPSLPDAPPLDVAVPSEASSGVPPEASSGVPPEASSGAPPEASSGAPTASPVVFPEPGTGRFGRATVPATVPETIVLNELRLMWLALDALERKGWNGSWGDPLPIAAADVSPAEVRRMVADEERKDGELTIPAEWEDLYVGDAARAEVQAELLAARVEYVAFLRERGVRAEYLEELDFVLPGDPRRMVYLGDNDPQAKPTATEPLVVDEATQEQDYSRLTLKVHGVDLWNGSDMCRDSRVLGPPTAAADALRAWHRDCRDFALRQTAYHELTHALQRAYVNRHLAPEERNRRASWSDASKALYTLERAWFWRWGGHDAVAAVANHAMADERQADGVSFQVLVRAGGLSDAQAKAVWDHWFGRLSDARDLLLRIGDRFDRQWPEYPADDFGGALFDVFSGQPGAQRMALKLSALPAYVGYLQPMRPEESDAFWRALREP
;
A
#
# COMPACT_ATOMS: atom_id res chain seq x y z
N MET A 1 -6.59 -15.23 -18.56
CA MET A 1 -6.37 -13.84 -19.00
C MET A 1 -6.02 -13.00 -17.77
N PRO A 2 -5.29 -11.88 -17.91
CA PRO A 2 -4.37 -11.35 -16.89
C PRO A 2 -5.02 -10.41 -15.86
N MET A 3 -4.43 -10.33 -14.66
CA MET A 3 -4.74 -9.33 -13.61
C MET A 3 -4.09 -7.98 -13.93
N PRO A 4 -4.68 -6.83 -13.57
CA PRO A 4 -4.02 -5.55 -13.67
C PRO A 4 -2.97 -5.40 -12.55
N THR A 5 -1.87 -4.76 -12.90
CA THR A 5 -0.67 -4.54 -12.08
C THR A 5 -0.75 -3.53 -10.90
N PRO A 6 -1.61 -2.48 -10.88
CA PRO A 6 -1.48 -1.37 -9.92
C PRO A 6 -1.72 -1.83 -8.48
N PHE A 7 -2.57 -2.84 -8.29
CA PHE A 7 -2.88 -3.45 -7.00
C PHE A 7 -1.65 -4.12 -6.34
N ARG A 8 -0.68 -4.58 -7.14
CA ARG A 8 0.44 -5.40 -6.65
C ARG A 8 1.60 -4.60 -6.07
N LYS A 9 1.83 -3.36 -6.52
CA LYS A 9 2.78 -2.48 -5.84
C LYS A 9 2.24 -2.02 -4.49
N THR A 10 0.94 -1.81 -4.38
CA THR A 10 0.24 -1.59 -3.11
C THR A 10 0.35 -2.81 -2.19
N LEU A 11 0.20 -4.03 -2.75
CA LEU A 11 0.52 -5.29 -2.04
C LEU A 11 2.00 -5.32 -1.57
N ALA A 12 2.98 -4.94 -2.38
CA ALA A 12 4.40 -5.01 -1.99
C ALA A 12 4.79 -4.04 -0.85
N LEU A 13 4.12 -2.88 -0.71
CA LEU A 13 4.48 -1.87 0.29
C LEU A 13 3.92 -2.15 1.69
N ALA A 14 2.71 -2.71 1.81
CA ALA A 14 2.15 -3.02 3.13
C ALA A 14 2.99 -4.08 3.87
N ALA A 15 3.61 -5.01 3.12
CA ALA A 15 4.60 -5.95 3.67
C ALA A 15 5.86 -5.23 4.21
N LEU A 16 6.34 -4.19 3.53
CA LEU A 16 7.52 -3.42 3.97
C LEU A 16 7.21 -2.53 5.19
N CYS A 17 6.02 -1.94 5.27
CA CYS A 17 5.62 -1.10 6.40
C CYS A 17 5.38 -1.88 7.70
N LEU A 18 4.85 -3.11 7.63
CA LEU A 18 4.68 -3.98 8.80
C LEU A 18 5.99 -4.61 9.29
N VAL A 19 6.90 -5.01 8.39
CA VAL A 19 8.22 -5.53 8.78
C VAL A 19 9.07 -4.46 9.48
N ALA A 20 8.90 -3.19 9.12
CA ALA A 20 9.58 -2.06 9.78
C ALA A 20 8.92 -1.61 11.11
N ALA A 21 7.79 -2.20 11.51
CA ALA A 21 7.06 -1.88 12.73
C ALA A 21 7.09 -2.98 13.80
N ALA A 22 7.58 -4.19 13.47
CA ALA A 22 7.75 -5.27 14.44
C ALA A 22 9.04 -5.05 15.27
N PRO A 23 8.97 -5.00 16.61
CA PRO A 23 10.18 -5.02 17.43
C PRO A 23 10.92 -6.35 17.22
N PRO A 24 12.26 -6.38 17.29
CA PRO A 24 13.01 -7.63 17.24
C PRO A 24 12.55 -8.52 18.39
N LEU A 25 11.99 -9.69 18.08
CA LEU A 25 11.66 -10.71 19.07
C LEU A 25 12.96 -11.22 19.70
N ALA A 26 13.36 -10.60 20.80
CA ALA A 26 14.49 -11.01 21.61
C ALA A 26 14.15 -12.33 22.33
N GLY A 27 14.83 -13.40 21.89
CA GLY A 27 15.16 -14.64 22.59
C GLY A 27 14.32 -15.05 23.80
N CYS A 28 13.36 -15.95 23.59
CA CYS A 28 12.83 -16.76 24.69
C CYS A 28 13.76 -17.97 24.91
N SER A 29 14.63 -17.86 25.90
CA SER A 29 15.53 -18.91 26.37
C SER A 29 14.75 -20.11 26.92
N ARG A 30 15.02 -21.30 26.36
CA ARG A 30 14.51 -22.60 26.84
C ARG A 30 15.12 -22.94 28.21
N ARG A 31 14.30 -23.11 29.24
CA ARG A 31 14.67 -23.87 30.45
C ARG A 31 14.10 -25.28 30.35
N SER A 32 14.99 -26.25 30.14
CA SER A 32 14.71 -27.68 30.30
C SER A 32 14.81 -28.08 31.77
N ALA A 33 13.92 -28.96 32.21
CA ALA A 33 13.92 -29.57 33.54
C ALA A 33 14.91 -30.76 33.64
N GLU A 34 15.56 -30.87 34.80
CA GLU A 34 16.30 -32.01 35.40
C GLU A 34 15.47 -33.32 35.44
N ALA A 35 15.94 -34.57 35.55
CA ALA A 35 17.20 -35.35 35.73
C ALA A 35 16.83 -36.88 35.49
N PRO A 36 17.62 -37.97 35.74
CA PRO A 36 18.93 -38.15 36.41
C PRO A 36 19.92 -39.13 35.69
N PRO A 37 21.09 -39.49 36.27
CA PRO A 37 22.29 -39.93 35.55
C PRO A 37 22.53 -41.45 35.57
N LEU A 38 23.34 -41.97 34.64
CA LEU A 38 24.17 -43.16 34.87
C LEU A 38 25.27 -43.38 33.80
N ALA A 39 26.49 -43.50 34.32
CA ALA A 39 27.63 -44.34 33.91
C ALA A 39 28.17 -44.32 32.46
N ALA A 40 29.37 -43.73 32.36
CA ALA A 40 30.58 -44.22 31.70
C ALA A 40 30.47 -45.41 30.72
N ARG A 41 30.88 -45.16 29.46
CA ARG A 41 31.80 -46.04 28.74
C ARG A 41 32.56 -45.29 27.65
N ASP A 42 33.86 -45.46 27.75
CA ASP A 42 34.92 -45.17 26.79
C ASP A 42 34.78 -46.13 25.60
N ASP A 43 34.86 -45.63 24.37
CA ASP A 43 35.43 -46.35 23.23
C ASP A 43 35.62 -45.39 22.05
N SER A 44 36.89 -45.29 21.66
CA SER A 44 37.43 -44.47 20.57
C SER A 44 37.17 -45.13 19.22
N ALA A 45 36.80 -44.35 18.20
CA ALA A 45 37.00 -44.72 16.80
C ALA A 45 37.13 -43.46 15.91
N ASP A 46 38.28 -43.39 15.25
CA ASP A 46 38.72 -42.36 14.32
C ASP A 46 37.77 -42.13 13.14
N LEU A 47 37.46 -40.86 12.85
CA LEU A 47 37.18 -40.38 11.50
C LEU A 47 37.84 -39.00 11.32
N ALA A 48 38.95 -39.00 10.59
CA ALA A 48 39.72 -37.83 10.22
C ALA A 48 38.95 -36.91 9.27
N ILE A 49 38.86 -35.62 9.60
CA ILE A 49 38.44 -34.54 8.70
C ILE A 49 39.61 -33.54 8.60
N ALA A 50 39.97 -33.20 7.35
CA ALA A 50 41.07 -32.31 7.00
C ALA A 50 40.81 -30.84 7.43
N PRO A 51 41.86 -30.06 7.77
CA PRO A 51 41.71 -28.65 8.10
C PRO A 51 41.56 -27.76 6.85
N ALA A 52 40.73 -26.72 7.01
CA ALA A 52 40.49 -25.66 6.04
C ALA A 52 41.72 -24.75 5.81
N PRO A 53 41.85 -24.10 4.63
CA PRO A 53 42.96 -23.19 4.33
C PRO A 53 42.81 -21.81 4.98
N SER A 54 43.91 -21.32 5.55
CA SER A 54 44.07 -20.00 6.16
C SER A 54 44.07 -18.85 5.14
N LEU A 55 43.39 -17.75 5.46
CA LEU A 55 43.47 -16.47 4.75
C LEU A 55 44.59 -15.59 5.34
N PRO A 56 45.23 -14.71 4.54
CA PRO A 56 46.35 -13.89 5.00
C PRO A 56 45.94 -12.61 5.74
N ASP A 57 46.81 -12.24 6.69
CA ASP A 57 46.74 -11.09 7.60
C ASP A 57 46.69 -9.72 6.91
N ALA A 58 45.87 -8.81 7.48
CA ALA A 58 45.87 -7.38 7.17
C ALA A 58 46.79 -6.61 8.14
N PRO A 59 47.52 -5.57 7.69
CA PRO A 59 48.50 -4.86 8.50
C PRO A 59 47.89 -3.84 9.49
N PRO A 60 48.62 -3.46 10.55
CA PRO A 60 48.09 -2.67 11.67
C PRO A 60 48.05 -1.17 11.40
N LEU A 61 47.12 -0.49 12.07
CA LEU A 61 46.99 0.97 12.13
C LEU A 61 47.98 1.53 13.16
N ASP A 62 48.92 2.37 12.70
CA ASP A 62 49.85 3.12 13.55
C ASP A 62 49.17 4.34 14.17
N VAL A 63 49.21 4.39 15.51
CA VAL A 63 48.93 5.55 16.35
C VAL A 63 50.24 6.29 16.57
N ALA A 64 50.32 7.56 16.19
CA ALA A 64 51.44 8.44 16.53
C ALA A 64 50.95 9.82 17.02
N VAL A 65 51.41 10.20 18.22
CA VAL A 65 51.32 11.51 18.89
C VAL A 65 52.62 11.66 19.69
N PRO A 66 53.19 12.84 20.01
CA PRO A 66 53.25 14.15 19.33
C PRO A 66 54.71 14.63 19.12
N SER A 67 54.91 15.84 18.56
CA SER A 67 56.16 16.60 18.76
C SER A 67 55.85 18.09 18.90
N GLU A 68 56.33 18.68 20.00
CA GLU A 68 56.31 20.12 20.28
C GLU A 68 57.44 20.84 19.51
N ALA A 69 57.19 22.07 19.05
CA ALA A 69 57.74 23.28 19.68
C ALA A 69 57.50 24.56 18.85
N SER A 70 57.16 25.62 19.60
CA SER A 70 57.68 27.00 19.50
C SER A 70 56.91 28.07 18.70
N SER A 71 56.23 28.92 19.49
CA SER A 71 56.15 30.39 19.49
C SER A 71 55.95 31.19 18.19
N GLY A 72 54.74 31.76 18.07
CA GLY A 72 54.46 32.98 17.31
C GLY A 72 53.23 33.69 17.90
N VAL A 73 53.42 34.89 18.43
CA VAL A 73 52.37 35.76 19.00
C VAL A 73 51.68 36.53 17.87
N PRO A 74 50.33 36.56 17.80
CA PRO A 74 49.60 37.60 17.09
C PRO A 74 48.80 38.53 18.04
N PRO A 75 48.47 39.75 17.60
CA PRO A 75 48.12 40.88 18.46
C PRO A 75 46.67 40.88 18.96
N GLU A 76 46.45 41.57 20.08
CA GLU A 76 45.13 41.86 20.64
C GLU A 76 44.28 42.70 19.68
N ALA A 77 43.07 42.22 19.40
CA ALA A 77 42.03 42.97 18.68
C ALA A 77 40.93 43.41 19.65
N SER A 78 40.67 44.71 19.58
CA SER A 78 39.78 45.54 20.40
C SER A 78 38.33 45.07 20.45
N SER A 79 37.73 45.22 21.64
CA SER A 79 36.30 45.06 21.94
C SER A 79 35.45 46.15 21.26
N GLY A 80 34.93 45.84 20.07
CA GLY A 80 33.88 46.61 19.41
C GLY A 80 32.49 46.02 19.70
N VAL A 81 31.62 46.84 20.29
CA VAL A 81 30.19 46.54 20.49
C VAL A 81 29.48 46.52 19.14
N PRO A 82 28.70 45.48 18.78
CA PRO A 82 27.88 45.50 17.57
C PRO A 82 26.62 46.35 17.78
N PRO A 83 26.16 47.12 16.77
CA PRO A 83 24.96 47.95 16.87
C PRO A 83 23.69 47.08 16.86
N GLU A 84 22.67 47.52 17.60
CA GLU A 84 21.35 46.91 17.65
C GLU A 84 20.69 46.88 16.27
N ALA A 85 20.34 45.68 15.80
CA ALA A 85 19.53 45.48 14.60
C ALA A 85 18.05 45.68 14.96
N SER A 86 17.44 46.68 14.33
CA SER A 86 16.01 46.96 14.39
C SER A 86 15.19 45.77 13.87
N SER A 87 14.25 45.31 14.69
CA SER A 87 13.27 44.27 14.40
C SER A 87 12.23 44.77 13.39
N GLY A 88 12.55 44.64 12.11
CA GLY A 88 11.57 44.71 11.02
C GLY A 88 10.88 43.36 10.85
N ALA A 89 9.60 43.26 11.19
CA ALA A 89 8.77 42.11 10.84
C ALA A 89 8.69 41.97 9.30
N PRO A 90 8.78 40.75 8.73
CA PRO A 90 8.58 40.56 7.30
C PRO A 90 7.11 40.82 6.96
N PRO A 91 6.79 41.41 5.79
CA PRO A 91 5.41 41.62 5.38
C PRO A 91 4.72 40.28 5.16
N GLU A 92 3.54 40.13 5.75
CA GLU A 92 2.65 38.98 5.51
C GLU A 92 2.33 38.93 4.01
N ALA A 93 2.79 37.88 3.34
CA ALA A 93 2.34 37.54 2.01
C ALA A 93 0.87 37.09 2.14
N SER A 94 -0.06 38.00 1.80
CA SER A 94 -1.46 37.68 1.62
C SER A 94 -1.60 36.63 0.53
N SER A 95 -1.74 35.37 0.94
CA SER A 95 -2.19 34.26 0.12
C SER A 95 -3.66 34.50 -0.23
N GLY A 96 -3.90 35.36 -1.21
CA GLY A 96 -5.20 35.48 -1.84
C GLY A 96 -5.60 34.12 -2.43
N ALA A 97 -6.41 33.37 -1.70
CA ALA A 97 -6.99 32.14 -2.19
C ALA A 97 -7.78 32.48 -3.47
N PRO A 98 -7.48 31.84 -4.62
CA PRO A 98 -8.28 32.06 -5.80
C PRO A 98 -9.72 31.63 -5.48
N THR A 99 -10.66 32.55 -5.67
CA THR A 99 -12.09 32.24 -5.67
C THR A 99 -12.37 31.32 -6.85
N ALA A 100 -12.15 30.03 -6.66
CA ALA A 100 -12.46 29.02 -7.64
C ALA A 100 -13.97 29.07 -7.90
N SER A 101 -14.35 29.23 -9.18
CA SER A 101 -15.74 29.04 -9.60
C SER A 101 -16.26 27.70 -9.07
N PRO A 102 -17.54 27.62 -8.65
CA PRO A 102 -18.09 26.37 -8.15
C PRO A 102 -17.94 25.29 -9.23
N VAL A 103 -17.35 24.15 -8.83
CA VAL A 103 -17.29 22.96 -9.68
C VAL A 103 -18.73 22.50 -9.91
N VAL A 104 -19.16 22.49 -11.16
CA VAL A 104 -20.45 21.93 -11.55
C VAL A 104 -20.19 20.52 -12.04
N PHE A 105 -20.66 19.54 -11.28
CA PHE A 105 -20.55 18.15 -11.70
C PHE A 105 -21.48 17.85 -12.88
N PRO A 106 -21.01 17.06 -13.85
CA PRO A 106 -21.82 16.69 -15.00
C PRO A 106 -23.01 15.81 -14.60
N GLU A 107 -24.05 15.82 -15.43
CA GLU A 107 -25.11 14.83 -15.36
C GLU A 107 -24.56 13.42 -15.71
N PRO A 108 -25.16 12.34 -15.20
CA PRO A 108 -24.76 10.98 -15.54
C PRO A 108 -24.71 10.75 -17.05
N GLY A 109 -23.58 10.25 -17.55
CA GLY A 109 -23.36 9.99 -18.97
C GLY A 109 -22.98 11.21 -19.81
N THR A 110 -22.91 12.42 -19.24
CA THR A 110 -22.50 13.65 -19.96
C THR A 110 -21.15 14.19 -19.51
N GLY A 111 -20.48 13.52 -18.57
CA GLY A 111 -19.18 13.95 -18.03
C GLY A 111 -18.00 13.63 -18.95
N ARG A 112 -16.79 13.96 -18.49
CA ARG A 112 -15.52 13.70 -19.19
C ARG A 112 -15.41 12.28 -19.71
N PHE A 113 -15.91 11.32 -18.93
CA PHE A 113 -15.87 9.90 -19.27
C PHE A 113 -17.24 9.35 -19.67
N GLY A 114 -18.30 10.16 -19.61
CA GLY A 114 -19.66 9.75 -19.92
C GLY A 114 -19.79 9.31 -21.37
N ARG A 115 -20.17 8.04 -21.60
CA ARG A 115 -20.47 7.51 -22.93
C ARG A 115 -21.82 6.79 -22.92
N ALA A 116 -22.57 6.97 -24.01
CA ALA A 116 -23.94 6.45 -24.14
C ALA A 116 -24.03 4.92 -24.19
N THR A 117 -22.95 4.23 -24.55
CA THR A 117 -22.94 2.78 -24.70
C THR A 117 -21.66 2.18 -24.14
N VAL A 118 -21.81 1.31 -23.14
CA VAL A 118 -20.76 0.41 -22.63
C VAL A 118 -21.08 -0.99 -23.12
N PRO A 119 -20.13 -1.72 -23.75
CA PRO A 119 -20.37 -3.11 -24.09
C PRO A 119 -20.66 -3.92 -22.82
N ALA A 120 -21.49 -4.97 -22.93
CA ALA A 120 -21.69 -5.89 -21.82
C ALA A 120 -20.35 -6.49 -21.41
N THR A 121 -19.93 -6.23 -20.19
CA THR A 121 -18.71 -6.77 -19.61
C THR A 121 -19.01 -8.11 -18.96
N VAL A 122 -18.16 -9.11 -19.24
CA VAL A 122 -18.12 -10.33 -18.43
C VAL A 122 -16.90 -10.18 -17.54
N PRO A 123 -17.07 -10.01 -16.22
CA PRO A 123 -15.92 -9.94 -15.33
C PRO A 123 -15.16 -11.26 -15.42
N GLU A 124 -13.88 -11.18 -15.75
CA GLU A 124 -13.01 -12.35 -15.67
C GLU A 124 -12.73 -12.67 -14.21
N THR A 125 -12.90 -13.94 -13.84
CA THR A 125 -12.53 -14.46 -12.52
C THR A 125 -11.04 -14.22 -12.28
N ILE A 126 -10.74 -13.42 -11.25
CA ILE A 126 -9.39 -13.33 -10.70
C ILE A 126 -9.24 -14.40 -9.62
N VAL A 127 -8.25 -15.27 -9.81
CA VAL A 127 -7.75 -16.13 -8.74
C VAL A 127 -6.43 -15.54 -8.27
N LEU A 128 -6.39 -15.05 -7.04
CA LEU A 128 -5.10 -14.72 -6.40
C LEU A 128 -4.35 -16.03 -6.17
N ASN A 129 -3.21 -16.17 -6.84
CA ASN A 129 -2.39 -17.38 -6.79
C ASN A 129 -1.95 -17.69 -5.35
N GLU A 130 -1.74 -16.66 -4.54
CA GLU A 130 -1.47 -16.74 -3.11
C GLU A 130 -2.62 -17.46 -2.37
N LEU A 131 -3.86 -16.97 -2.51
CA LEU A 131 -5.03 -17.59 -1.87
C LEU A 131 -5.31 -19.00 -2.42
N ARG A 132 -5.04 -19.21 -3.70
CA ARG A 132 -5.16 -20.53 -4.31
C ARG A 132 -4.13 -21.51 -3.75
N LEU A 133 -2.89 -21.07 -3.57
CA LEU A 133 -1.83 -21.86 -2.95
C LEU A 133 -2.23 -22.24 -1.51
N MET A 134 -2.72 -21.26 -0.74
CA MET A 134 -3.26 -21.47 0.61
C MET A 134 -4.36 -22.52 0.62
N TRP A 135 -5.36 -22.38 -0.27
CA TRP A 135 -6.45 -23.33 -0.39
C TRP A 135 -5.97 -24.77 -0.69
N LEU A 136 -5.05 -24.92 -1.65
CA LEU A 136 -4.50 -26.22 -2.02
C LEU A 136 -3.67 -26.86 -0.88
N ALA A 137 -2.99 -26.05 -0.07
CA ALA A 137 -2.27 -26.52 1.10
C ALA A 137 -3.24 -26.99 2.20
N LEU A 138 -4.36 -26.29 2.43
CA LEU A 138 -5.40 -26.73 3.36
C LEU A 138 -6.02 -28.07 2.91
N ASP A 139 -6.25 -28.25 1.60
CA ASP A 139 -6.67 -29.54 1.03
C ASP A 139 -5.65 -30.67 1.27
N ALA A 140 -4.36 -30.36 1.31
CA ALA A 140 -3.31 -31.33 1.63
C ALA A 140 -3.30 -31.66 3.13
N LEU A 141 -3.42 -30.67 4.00
CA LEU A 141 -3.43 -30.84 5.46
C LEU A 141 -4.62 -31.67 5.93
N GLU A 142 -5.81 -31.41 5.39
CA GLU A 142 -7.02 -32.18 5.73
C GLU A 142 -6.86 -33.65 5.34
N ARG A 143 -6.30 -33.95 4.15
CA ARG A 143 -6.01 -35.33 3.72
C ARG A 143 -5.00 -36.04 4.62
N LYS A 144 -4.10 -35.29 5.26
CA LYS A 144 -3.12 -35.83 6.22
C LYS A 144 -3.67 -35.91 7.64
N GLY A 145 -4.90 -35.45 7.88
CA GLY A 145 -5.52 -35.44 9.21
C GLY A 145 -4.79 -34.51 10.19
N TRP A 146 -4.23 -33.39 9.70
CA TRP A 146 -3.62 -32.40 10.58
C TRP A 146 -4.65 -31.87 11.58
N ASN A 147 -4.24 -31.74 12.84
CA ASN A 147 -5.11 -31.38 13.95
C ASN A 147 -5.05 -29.88 14.31
N GLY A 148 -4.31 -29.07 13.55
CA GLY A 148 -4.14 -27.64 13.84
C GLY A 148 -3.06 -27.35 14.88
N SER A 149 -2.12 -28.27 15.14
CA SER A 149 -1.01 -28.01 16.07
C SER A 149 -0.18 -26.81 15.60
N TRP A 150 -0.06 -25.81 16.47
CA TRP A 150 0.74 -24.60 16.24
C TRP A 150 2.19 -24.81 16.68
N GLY A 151 3.14 -24.21 15.96
CA GLY A 151 4.57 -24.24 16.28
C GLY A 151 5.36 -25.43 15.72
N ASP A 152 4.68 -26.50 15.28
CA ASP A 152 5.32 -27.60 14.55
C ASP A 152 5.34 -27.31 13.04
N PRO A 153 6.33 -27.86 12.30
CA PRO A 153 6.29 -27.84 10.84
C PRO A 153 4.99 -28.46 10.32
N LEU A 154 4.40 -27.84 9.28
CA LEU A 154 3.20 -28.37 8.66
C LEU A 154 3.45 -29.81 8.17
N PRO A 155 2.55 -30.79 8.42
CA PRO A 155 2.75 -32.19 8.04
C PRO A 155 2.47 -32.44 6.55
N ILE A 156 2.92 -31.52 5.69
CA ILE A 156 2.84 -31.58 4.23
C ILE A 156 4.18 -31.16 3.63
N ALA A 157 4.50 -31.71 2.46
CA ALA A 157 5.59 -31.25 1.61
C ALA A 157 5.03 -30.59 0.35
N ALA A 158 5.85 -29.84 -0.38
CA ALA A 158 5.44 -29.26 -1.67
C ALA A 158 4.88 -30.30 -2.67
N ALA A 159 5.31 -31.57 -2.58
CA ALA A 159 4.81 -32.67 -3.40
C ALA A 159 3.38 -33.12 -3.05
N ASP A 160 2.87 -32.78 -1.85
CA ASP A 160 1.49 -33.07 -1.46
C ASP A 160 0.48 -32.09 -2.11
N VAL A 161 0.99 -30.97 -2.64
CA VAL A 161 0.25 -29.97 -3.43
C VAL A 161 0.49 -30.23 -4.92
N SER A 162 -0.56 -30.09 -5.75
CA SER A 162 -0.48 -30.39 -7.19
C SER A 162 0.68 -29.65 -7.88
N PRO A 163 1.73 -30.36 -8.36
CA PRO A 163 2.88 -29.70 -8.98
C PRO A 163 2.51 -28.97 -10.28
N ALA A 164 1.49 -29.44 -10.99
CA ALA A 164 0.99 -28.79 -12.19
C ALA A 164 0.31 -27.46 -11.89
N GLU A 165 -0.50 -27.39 -10.82
CA GLU A 165 -1.14 -26.14 -10.39
C GLU A 165 -0.08 -25.14 -9.90
N VAL A 166 0.89 -25.58 -9.09
CA VAL A 166 1.97 -24.70 -8.61
C VAL A 166 2.79 -24.12 -9.76
N ARG A 167 3.20 -24.95 -10.74
CA ARG A 167 3.91 -24.45 -11.93
C ARG A 167 3.09 -23.45 -12.73
N ARG A 168 1.78 -23.68 -12.88
CA ARG A 168 0.89 -22.73 -13.57
C ARG A 168 0.84 -21.39 -12.83
N MET A 169 0.71 -21.42 -11.50
CA MET A 169 0.69 -20.20 -10.67
C MET A 169 2.02 -19.44 -10.75
N VAL A 170 3.16 -20.15 -10.67
CA VAL A 170 4.49 -19.53 -10.77
C VAL A 170 4.70 -18.88 -12.15
N ALA A 171 4.37 -19.59 -13.23
CA ALA A 171 4.49 -19.04 -14.58
C ALA A 171 3.57 -17.82 -14.80
N ASP A 172 2.42 -17.80 -14.13
CA ASP A 172 1.51 -16.66 -14.15
C ASP A 172 2.07 -15.46 -13.38
N GLU A 173 2.73 -15.67 -12.23
CA GLU A 173 3.44 -14.61 -11.49
C GLU A 173 4.63 -14.04 -12.28
N GLU A 174 5.49 -14.91 -12.82
CA GLU A 174 6.70 -14.49 -13.55
C GLU A 174 6.37 -13.70 -14.81
N ARG A 175 5.31 -14.09 -15.53
CA ARG A 175 4.84 -13.35 -16.70
C ARG A 175 4.41 -11.93 -16.32
N LYS A 176 3.68 -11.79 -15.21
CA LYS A 176 3.17 -10.49 -14.74
C LYS A 176 4.30 -9.55 -14.31
N ASP A 177 5.35 -10.08 -13.67
CA ASP A 177 6.52 -9.27 -13.29
C ASP A 177 7.23 -8.64 -14.51
N GLY A 178 7.09 -9.24 -15.70
CA GLY A 178 7.61 -8.70 -16.96
C GLY A 178 6.73 -7.66 -17.65
N GLU A 179 5.45 -7.53 -17.26
CA GLU A 179 4.46 -6.62 -17.87
C GLU A 179 4.34 -5.28 -17.12
N LEU A 180 5.19 -5.03 -16.13
CA LEU A 180 5.09 -3.90 -15.21
C LEU A 180 5.64 -2.57 -15.76
N THR A 181 6.10 -2.50 -17.02
CA THR A 181 6.70 -1.30 -17.63
C THR A 181 5.81 -0.69 -18.70
N ILE A 182 5.95 0.63 -18.89
CA ILE A 182 5.32 1.40 -19.95
C ILE A 182 6.01 1.03 -21.28
N PRO A 183 5.28 0.59 -22.31
CA PRO A 183 5.86 0.35 -23.64
C PRO A 183 6.40 1.63 -24.27
N ALA A 184 7.50 1.51 -25.03
CA ALA A 184 8.21 2.64 -25.64
C ALA A 184 7.32 3.55 -26.49
N GLU A 185 6.33 2.99 -27.18
CA GLU A 185 5.39 3.75 -28.02
C GLU A 185 4.41 4.62 -27.22
N TRP A 186 4.29 4.39 -25.91
CA TRP A 186 3.42 5.15 -25.00
C TRP A 186 4.20 5.97 -23.97
N GLU A 187 5.52 5.83 -23.89
CA GLU A 187 6.32 6.53 -22.89
C GLU A 187 6.08 8.04 -22.93
N ASP A 188 5.92 8.67 -24.08
CA ASP A 188 5.70 10.12 -24.18
C ASP A 188 4.34 10.61 -23.60
N LEU A 189 3.41 9.71 -23.30
CA LEU A 189 2.14 10.03 -22.61
C LEU A 189 2.26 9.97 -21.08
N TYR A 190 3.26 9.29 -20.54
CA TYR A 190 3.42 9.04 -19.11
C TYR A 190 4.76 9.60 -18.57
N VAL A 191 5.79 9.59 -19.39
CA VAL A 191 7.18 9.93 -19.08
C VAL A 191 7.57 11.22 -19.82
N GLY A 192 8.52 11.95 -19.25
CA GLY A 192 9.06 13.18 -19.84
C GLY A 192 8.33 14.45 -19.42
N ASP A 193 8.87 15.61 -19.81
CA ASP A 193 8.47 16.90 -19.26
C ASP A 193 7.06 17.35 -19.69
N ALA A 194 6.66 17.03 -20.92
CA ALA A 194 5.32 17.36 -21.42
C ALA A 194 4.23 16.57 -20.69
N ALA A 195 4.41 15.24 -20.59
CA ALA A 195 3.53 14.38 -19.80
C ALA A 195 3.52 14.82 -18.34
N ARG A 196 4.69 15.18 -17.78
CA ARG A 196 4.78 15.62 -16.39
C ARG A 196 3.95 16.87 -16.12
N ALA A 197 4.04 17.89 -16.97
CA ALA A 197 3.24 19.10 -16.81
C ALA A 197 1.74 18.83 -16.96
N GLU A 198 1.35 18.01 -17.94
CA GLU A 198 -0.04 17.65 -18.20
C GLU A 198 -0.65 16.86 -17.03
N VAL A 199 -0.01 15.78 -16.61
CA VAL A 199 -0.49 14.90 -15.52
C VAL A 199 -0.46 15.63 -14.18
N GLN A 200 0.53 16.51 -13.94
CA GLN A 200 0.55 17.35 -12.74
C GLN A 200 -0.65 18.28 -12.66
N ALA A 201 -1.07 18.88 -13.78
CA ALA A 201 -2.26 19.71 -13.82
C ALA A 201 -3.54 18.89 -13.56
N GLU A 202 -3.63 17.70 -14.14
CA GLU A 202 -4.75 16.77 -13.92
C GLU A 202 -4.84 16.27 -12.47
N LEU A 203 -3.69 16.04 -11.82
CA LEU A 203 -3.63 15.64 -10.40
C LEU A 203 -4.20 16.73 -9.48
N LEU A 204 -3.85 17.99 -9.75
CA LEU A 204 -4.40 19.14 -9.01
C LEU A 204 -5.90 19.33 -9.30
N ALA A 205 -6.33 19.10 -10.54
CA ALA A 205 -7.75 19.12 -10.90
C ALA A 205 -8.54 18.04 -10.16
N ALA A 206 -7.99 16.82 -10.04
CA ALA A 206 -8.61 15.73 -9.28
C ALA A 206 -8.82 16.12 -7.80
N ARG A 207 -7.88 16.85 -7.18
CA ARG A 207 -8.10 17.39 -5.83
C ARG A 207 -9.28 18.34 -5.75
N VAL A 208 -9.40 19.25 -6.70
CA VAL A 208 -10.50 20.23 -6.76
C VAL A 208 -11.85 19.51 -6.91
N GLU A 209 -11.92 18.52 -7.79
CA GLU A 209 -13.08 17.65 -7.99
C GLU A 209 -13.45 16.90 -6.69
N TYR A 210 -12.46 16.31 -6.01
CA TYR A 210 -12.65 15.58 -4.76
C TYR A 210 -13.20 16.48 -3.65
N VAL A 211 -12.61 17.66 -3.42
CA VAL A 211 -13.08 18.59 -2.39
C VAL A 211 -14.50 19.11 -2.72
N ALA A 212 -14.82 19.35 -3.99
CA ALA A 212 -16.17 19.69 -4.40
C ALA A 212 -17.17 18.56 -4.09
N PHE A 213 -16.77 17.30 -4.29
CA PHE A 213 -17.60 16.14 -3.96
C PHE A 213 -17.85 16.04 -2.46
N LEU A 214 -16.83 16.25 -1.63
CA LEU A 214 -16.99 16.26 -0.17
C LEU A 214 -17.99 17.34 0.29
N ARG A 215 -17.94 18.54 -0.32
CA ARG A 215 -18.92 19.60 -0.06
C ARG A 215 -20.34 19.20 -0.47
N GLU A 216 -20.50 18.59 -1.64
CA GLU A 216 -21.80 18.06 -2.09
C GLU A 216 -22.35 17.00 -1.12
N ARG A 217 -21.46 16.17 -0.54
CA ARG A 217 -21.82 15.19 0.50
C ARG A 217 -22.08 15.79 1.88
N GLY A 218 -21.92 17.10 2.04
CA GLY A 218 -22.18 17.82 3.28
C GLY A 218 -21.10 17.67 4.35
N VAL A 219 -19.89 17.25 3.98
CA VAL A 219 -18.76 17.16 4.92
C VAL A 219 -18.54 18.51 5.62
N ARG A 220 -18.42 18.49 6.95
CA ARG A 220 -18.27 19.69 7.77
C ARG A 220 -17.02 20.48 7.39
N ALA A 221 -17.13 21.82 7.44
CA ALA A 221 -16.06 22.74 7.03
C ALA A 221 -14.73 22.47 7.74
N GLU A 222 -14.75 22.14 9.03
CA GLU A 222 -13.53 21.85 9.81
C GLU A 222 -12.71 20.67 9.28
N TYR A 223 -13.35 19.66 8.68
CA TYR A 223 -12.62 18.55 8.05
C TYR A 223 -12.05 18.94 6.68
N LEU A 224 -12.71 19.87 5.97
CA LEU A 224 -12.20 20.41 4.71
C LEU A 224 -10.99 21.35 4.95
N GLU A 225 -11.08 22.19 5.98
CA GLU A 225 -9.96 23.04 6.43
C GLU A 225 -8.77 22.20 6.88
N GLU A 226 -9.01 21.15 7.65
CA GLU A 226 -7.94 20.23 8.06
C GLU A 226 -7.40 19.42 6.87
N LEU A 227 -8.21 19.05 5.88
CA LEU A 227 -7.72 18.43 4.65
C LEU A 227 -6.79 19.37 3.87
N ASP A 228 -7.09 20.67 3.82
CA ASP A 228 -6.19 21.68 3.24
C ASP A 228 -4.88 21.81 4.03
N PHE A 229 -4.89 21.61 5.35
CA PHE A 229 -3.66 21.52 6.15
C PHE A 229 -2.86 20.23 5.90
N VAL A 230 -3.55 19.08 5.90
CA VAL A 230 -2.96 17.75 5.78
C VAL A 230 -2.33 17.58 4.40
N LEU A 231 -3.08 17.84 3.32
CA LEU A 231 -2.62 17.69 1.94
C LEU A 231 -3.17 18.85 1.08
N PRO A 232 -2.51 20.02 1.06
CA PRO A 232 -2.96 21.18 0.30
C PRO A 232 -2.91 20.91 -1.22
N GLY A 233 -3.63 21.72 -1.98
CA GLY A 233 -3.55 21.75 -3.45
C GLY A 233 -2.28 22.42 -3.97
N ASP A 234 -1.13 22.05 -3.41
CA ASP A 234 0.19 22.57 -3.77
C ASP A 234 0.92 21.54 -4.66
N PRO A 235 1.42 21.92 -5.85
CA PRO A 235 2.20 21.03 -6.72
C PRO A 235 3.48 20.49 -6.06
N ARG A 236 3.97 21.09 -4.97
CA ARG A 236 5.09 20.57 -4.17
C ARG A 236 4.68 19.45 -3.22
N ARG A 237 3.39 19.34 -2.91
CA ARG A 237 2.80 18.35 -2.00
C ARG A 237 2.03 17.26 -2.72
N MET A 238 1.61 17.50 -3.95
CA MET A 238 1.04 16.51 -4.86
C MET A 238 1.92 16.43 -6.09
N VAL A 239 2.82 15.46 -6.14
CA VAL A 239 3.91 15.42 -7.12
C VAL A 239 3.69 14.26 -8.09
N TYR A 240 3.75 14.55 -9.39
CA TYR A 240 3.83 13.51 -10.40
C TYR A 240 5.28 13.19 -10.78
N LEU A 241 5.65 11.93 -10.60
CA LEU A 241 6.91 11.31 -10.96
C LEU A 241 6.69 10.51 -12.24
N GLY A 242 6.94 11.14 -13.39
CA GLY A 242 6.88 10.49 -14.69
C GLY A 242 8.05 9.52 -14.91
N ASP A 243 8.09 8.43 -14.15
CA ASP A 243 9.06 7.34 -14.23
C ASP A 243 8.46 6.09 -14.88
N ASN A 244 9.36 5.25 -15.41
CA ASN A 244 9.06 3.94 -15.99
C ASN A 244 9.87 2.84 -15.27
N ASP A 245 9.90 2.89 -13.95
CA ASP A 245 10.64 1.93 -13.13
C ASP A 245 9.65 0.96 -12.46
N PRO A 246 9.65 -0.34 -12.82
CA PRO A 246 8.77 -1.32 -12.18
C PRO A 246 9.11 -1.52 -10.69
N GLN A 247 10.30 -1.08 -10.24
CA GLN A 247 10.72 -1.05 -8.85
C GLN A 247 10.47 0.30 -8.16
N ALA A 248 9.93 1.30 -8.86
CA ALA A 248 9.48 2.52 -8.22
C ALA A 248 8.49 2.17 -7.12
N LYS A 249 8.59 2.91 -6.00
CA LYS A 249 7.60 2.86 -4.93
C LYS A 249 6.20 3.05 -5.53
N PRO A 250 5.17 2.40 -4.98
CA PRO A 250 3.82 2.69 -5.38
C PRO A 250 3.48 4.15 -5.09
N THR A 251 2.53 4.63 -5.87
CA THR A 251 1.78 5.83 -5.60
C THR A 251 1.13 5.71 -4.23
N ALA A 252 1.42 6.68 -3.37
CA ALA A 252 0.91 6.71 -2.00
C ALA A 252 0.96 8.13 -1.43
N THR A 253 0.12 8.36 -0.43
CA THR A 253 0.30 9.42 0.55
C THR A 253 1.34 9.00 1.59
N GLU A 254 2.42 9.78 1.68
CA GLU A 254 3.50 9.58 2.64
C GLU A 254 3.51 10.74 3.66
N PRO A 255 4.00 10.52 4.90
CA PRO A 255 4.29 11.62 5.83
C PRO A 255 5.19 12.67 5.17
N LEU A 256 4.93 13.95 5.47
CA LEU A 256 5.76 15.04 4.97
C LEU A 256 7.17 14.94 5.56
N VAL A 257 8.18 14.83 4.71
CA VAL A 257 9.58 15.00 5.15
C VAL A 257 9.83 16.50 5.36
N VAL A 258 10.12 16.89 6.60
CA VAL A 258 10.36 18.29 6.98
C VAL A 258 11.84 18.65 6.96
N ASP A 259 12.72 17.65 7.06
CA ASP A 259 14.16 17.79 6.91
C ASP A 259 14.70 16.59 6.11
N GLU A 260 15.20 16.88 4.90
CA GLU A 260 15.76 15.87 4.01
C GLU A 260 17.07 15.26 4.52
N ALA A 261 17.87 16.02 5.29
CA ALA A 261 19.16 15.54 5.78
C ALA A 261 18.99 14.52 6.91
N THR A 262 18.00 14.73 7.78
CA THR A 262 17.71 13.84 8.91
C THR A 262 16.59 12.85 8.63
N GLN A 263 15.87 13.01 7.51
CA GLN A 263 14.64 12.28 7.19
C GLN A 263 13.57 12.45 8.27
N GLU A 264 13.55 13.60 8.96
CA GLU A 264 12.52 13.93 9.93
C GLU A 264 11.15 14.04 9.23
N GLN A 265 10.14 13.40 9.81
CA GLN A 265 8.79 13.32 9.25
C GLN A 265 7.78 14.04 10.13
N ASP A 266 6.90 14.81 9.50
CA ASP A 266 5.67 15.32 10.09
C ASP A 266 4.49 14.44 9.69
N TYR A 267 4.06 13.57 10.61
CA TYR A 267 2.95 12.64 10.39
C TYR A 267 1.60 13.34 10.34
N SER A 268 1.47 14.58 10.80
CA SER A 268 0.21 15.33 10.71
C SER A 268 -0.05 15.87 9.30
N ARG A 269 0.95 15.77 8.41
CA ARG A 269 0.97 16.32 7.06
C ARG A 269 1.38 15.26 6.05
N LEU A 270 0.85 15.36 4.83
CA LEU A 270 1.05 14.36 3.77
C LEU A 270 1.66 14.94 2.51
N THR A 271 2.43 14.12 1.80
CA THR A 271 2.78 14.33 0.39
C THR A 271 2.22 13.17 -0.41
N LEU A 272 1.54 13.47 -1.51
CA LEU A 272 1.12 12.47 -2.49
C LEU A 272 2.16 12.43 -3.62
N LYS A 273 2.73 11.26 -3.88
CA LYS A 273 3.60 11.02 -5.03
C LYS A 273 2.91 10.03 -5.97
N VAL A 274 2.72 10.41 -7.23
CA VAL A 274 2.09 9.58 -8.25
C VAL A 274 3.13 9.16 -9.27
N HIS A 275 3.24 7.87 -9.56
CA HIS A 275 4.24 7.31 -10.46
C HIS A 275 3.66 6.99 -11.85
N GLY A 276 4.39 7.31 -12.92
CA GLY A 276 3.93 7.12 -14.30
C GLY A 276 3.64 5.67 -14.64
N VAL A 277 4.52 4.76 -14.19
CA VAL A 277 4.35 3.32 -14.33
C VAL A 277 3.08 2.81 -13.63
N ASP A 278 2.70 3.40 -12.49
CA ASP A 278 1.49 3.00 -11.77
C ASP A 278 0.24 3.47 -12.51
N LEU A 279 0.28 4.64 -13.16
CA LEU A 279 -0.81 5.10 -14.01
C LEU A 279 -1.00 4.21 -15.23
N TRP A 280 0.08 3.75 -15.85
CA TRP A 280 -0.01 2.81 -16.97
C TRP A 280 -0.66 1.51 -16.55
N ASN A 281 -0.22 0.96 -15.43
CA ASN A 281 -0.77 -0.25 -14.83
C ASN A 281 -2.24 -0.04 -14.41
N GLY A 282 -2.54 1.09 -13.78
CA GLY A 282 -3.89 1.55 -13.44
C GLY A 282 -4.83 1.61 -14.64
N SER A 283 -4.30 1.98 -15.79
CA SER A 283 -5.07 2.13 -17.03
C SER A 283 -5.57 0.79 -17.58
N ASP A 284 -4.99 -0.36 -17.20
CA ASP A 284 -5.49 -1.68 -17.63
C ASP A 284 -6.94 -1.90 -17.24
N MET A 285 -7.36 -1.43 -16.06
CA MET A 285 -8.76 -1.52 -15.66
C MET A 285 -9.67 -0.83 -16.67
N CYS A 286 -9.28 0.35 -17.16
CA CYS A 286 -10.05 1.08 -18.16
C CYS A 286 -10.05 0.35 -19.51
N ARG A 287 -8.89 -0.20 -19.92
CA ARG A 287 -8.74 -0.96 -21.18
C ARG A 287 -9.55 -2.26 -21.17
N ASP A 288 -9.45 -3.02 -20.09
CA ASP A 288 -10.10 -4.33 -19.89
C ASP A 288 -11.61 -4.18 -19.77
N SER A 289 -12.07 -3.23 -18.95
CA SER A 289 -13.50 -2.97 -18.74
C SER A 289 -14.17 -2.35 -19.95
N ARG A 290 -13.39 -1.73 -20.85
CA ARG A 290 -13.89 -0.94 -21.97
C ARG A 290 -14.90 0.12 -21.50
N VAL A 291 -14.74 0.66 -20.29
CA VAL A 291 -15.61 1.70 -19.73
C VAL A 291 -15.63 2.96 -20.61
N LEU A 292 -14.53 3.24 -21.30
CA LEU A 292 -14.41 4.32 -22.29
C LEU A 292 -14.66 3.87 -23.73
N GLY A 293 -15.23 2.67 -23.93
CA GLY A 293 -15.38 2.02 -25.22
C GLY A 293 -14.10 1.33 -25.72
N PRO A 294 -14.18 0.58 -26.82
CA PRO A 294 -13.03 -0.13 -27.38
C PRO A 294 -11.99 0.83 -27.98
N PRO A 295 -10.71 0.42 -28.04
CA PRO A 295 -9.68 1.20 -28.72
C PRO A 295 -10.01 1.35 -30.21
N THR A 296 -9.66 2.50 -30.79
CA THR A 296 -9.84 2.78 -32.21
C THR A 296 -8.60 2.39 -33.02
N ALA A 297 -8.77 2.01 -34.30
CA ALA A 297 -7.64 1.67 -35.16
C ALA A 297 -6.85 2.89 -35.67
N ALA A 298 -7.45 4.08 -35.71
CA ALA A 298 -6.77 5.29 -36.16
C ALA A 298 -5.77 5.79 -35.11
N ALA A 299 -4.52 6.05 -35.52
CA ALA A 299 -3.42 6.34 -34.60
C ALA A 299 -3.70 7.51 -33.63
N ASP A 300 -4.19 8.65 -34.15
CA ASP A 300 -4.48 9.83 -33.31
C ASP A 300 -5.61 9.57 -32.31
N ALA A 301 -6.66 8.86 -32.75
CA ALA A 301 -7.78 8.50 -31.89
C ALA A 301 -7.39 7.43 -30.86
N LEU A 302 -6.51 6.50 -31.21
CA LEU A 302 -5.95 5.51 -30.29
C LEU A 302 -5.13 6.20 -29.20
N ARG A 303 -4.28 7.15 -29.61
CA ARG A 303 -3.47 7.95 -28.69
C ARG A 303 -4.32 8.79 -27.74
N ALA A 304 -5.39 9.42 -28.25
CA ALA A 304 -6.36 10.12 -27.41
C ALA A 304 -7.05 9.17 -26.43
N TRP A 305 -7.44 7.98 -26.87
CA TRP A 305 -8.03 6.96 -25.99
C TRP A 305 -7.07 6.50 -24.89
N HIS A 306 -5.78 6.31 -25.19
CA HIS A 306 -4.77 5.99 -24.17
C HIS A 306 -4.56 7.13 -23.16
N ARG A 307 -4.63 8.39 -23.62
CA ARG A 307 -4.64 9.56 -22.72
C ARG A 307 -5.86 9.55 -21.80
N ASP A 308 -7.05 9.28 -22.33
CA ASP A 308 -8.26 9.20 -21.50
C ASP A 308 -8.16 8.07 -20.46
N CYS A 309 -7.57 6.91 -20.82
CA CYS A 309 -7.31 5.82 -19.88
C CYS A 309 -6.34 6.23 -18.77
N ARG A 310 -5.26 6.94 -19.11
CA ARG A 310 -4.28 7.49 -18.14
C ARG A 310 -4.98 8.42 -17.15
N ASP A 311 -5.80 9.34 -17.65
CA ASP A 311 -6.47 10.34 -16.82
C ASP A 311 -7.56 9.72 -15.94
N PHE A 312 -8.19 8.64 -16.40
CA PHE A 312 -9.11 7.82 -15.60
C PHE A 312 -8.37 7.12 -14.46
N ALA A 313 -7.23 6.48 -14.75
CA ALA A 313 -6.40 5.82 -13.76
C ALA A 313 -5.88 6.82 -12.72
N LEU A 314 -5.36 7.96 -13.17
CA LEU A 314 -4.91 9.06 -12.31
C LEU A 314 -6.00 9.51 -11.35
N ARG A 315 -7.22 9.72 -11.85
CA ARG A 315 -8.33 10.19 -11.01
C ARG A 315 -8.68 9.21 -9.92
N GLN A 316 -8.84 7.93 -10.24
CA GLN A 316 -9.07 6.98 -9.16
C GLN A 316 -7.91 6.99 -8.17
N THR A 317 -6.67 6.88 -8.63
CA THR A 317 -5.53 6.77 -7.74
C THR A 317 -5.45 8.01 -6.83
N ALA A 318 -5.65 9.20 -7.40
CA ALA A 318 -5.73 10.43 -6.64
C ALA A 318 -6.89 10.44 -5.64
N TYR A 319 -8.11 10.04 -6.03
CA TYR A 319 -9.27 10.03 -5.12
C TYR A 319 -9.11 9.02 -3.97
N HIS A 320 -8.50 7.87 -4.23
CA HIS A 320 -8.17 6.87 -3.21
C HIS A 320 -7.23 7.48 -2.18
N GLU A 321 -6.11 8.04 -2.64
CA GLU A 321 -5.13 8.68 -1.76
C GLU A 321 -5.65 9.94 -1.04
N LEU A 322 -6.51 10.72 -1.69
CA LEU A 322 -7.20 11.84 -1.06
C LEU A 322 -8.21 11.38 0.00
N THR A 323 -8.69 10.13 -0.07
CA THR A 323 -9.49 9.55 0.99
C THR A 323 -8.64 9.23 2.21
N HIS A 324 -7.42 8.71 2.04
CA HIS A 324 -6.47 8.60 3.16
C HIS A 324 -6.13 9.96 3.77
N ALA A 325 -5.97 10.99 2.94
CA ALA A 325 -5.79 12.36 3.44
C ALA A 325 -7.00 12.87 4.25
N LEU A 326 -8.22 12.52 3.84
CA LEU A 326 -9.44 12.84 4.58
C LEU A 326 -9.55 12.06 5.90
N GLN A 327 -9.22 10.77 5.89
CA GLN A 327 -9.14 9.95 7.10
C GLN A 327 -8.14 10.57 8.08
N ARG A 328 -6.99 11.03 7.57
CA ARG A 328 -5.98 11.73 8.38
C ARG A 328 -6.48 13.07 8.92
N ALA A 329 -7.17 13.86 8.11
CA ALA A 329 -7.79 15.11 8.54
C ALA A 329 -8.80 14.85 9.68
N TYR A 330 -9.67 13.85 9.52
CA TYR A 330 -10.60 13.44 10.56
C TYR A 330 -9.86 13.11 11.87
N VAL A 331 -8.80 12.31 11.81
CA VAL A 331 -8.01 11.93 12.99
C VAL A 331 -7.37 13.13 13.67
N ASN A 332 -6.71 14.02 12.90
CA ASN A 332 -6.06 15.20 13.47
C ASN A 332 -7.06 16.07 14.26
N ARG A 333 -8.31 16.17 13.80
CA ARG A 333 -9.37 16.92 14.49
C ARG A 333 -9.78 16.31 15.83
N HIS A 334 -9.59 15.00 16.01
CA HIS A 334 -9.97 14.27 17.23
C HIS A 334 -8.79 13.96 18.16
N LEU A 335 -7.57 14.30 17.76
CA LEU A 335 -6.37 14.18 18.59
C LEU A 335 -5.97 15.51 19.22
N ALA A 336 -5.40 15.42 20.42
CA ALA A 336 -4.73 16.56 21.04
C ALA A 336 -3.54 17.02 20.16
N PRO A 337 -3.26 18.34 20.05
CA PRO A 337 -2.23 18.87 19.15
C PRO A 337 -0.86 18.19 19.25
N GLU A 338 -0.40 17.89 20.45
CA GLU A 338 0.86 17.22 20.77
C GLU A 338 0.92 15.74 20.32
N GLU A 339 -0.22 15.15 19.99
CA GLU A 339 -0.30 13.76 19.54
C GLU A 339 -0.37 13.65 18.02
N ARG A 340 -0.72 14.73 17.31
CA ARG A 340 -0.92 14.71 15.85
C ARG A 340 0.32 14.26 15.09
N ASN A 341 1.51 14.69 15.53
CA ASN A 341 2.77 14.36 14.85
C ASN A 341 3.39 13.01 15.32
N ARG A 342 2.75 12.23 16.19
CA ARG A 342 3.34 10.96 16.61
C ARG A 342 3.14 9.89 15.52
N ARG A 343 4.19 9.11 15.24
CA ARG A 343 4.09 7.90 14.39
C ARG A 343 3.08 6.88 14.93
N ALA A 344 2.89 6.82 16.25
CA ALA A 344 1.83 6.01 16.85
C ALA A 344 0.45 6.47 16.38
N SER A 345 0.19 7.79 16.36
CA SER A 345 -1.05 8.39 15.84
C SER A 345 -1.24 8.23 14.34
N TRP A 346 -0.17 8.01 13.58
CA TRP A 346 -0.23 7.59 12.18
C TRP A 346 -0.74 6.16 12.05
N SER A 347 -0.17 5.26 12.84
CA SER A 347 -0.59 3.85 12.91
C SER A 347 -2.01 3.70 13.48
N ASP A 348 -2.37 4.62 14.39
CA ASP A 348 -3.65 4.69 15.09
C ASP A 348 -4.68 5.59 14.41
N ALA A 349 -4.34 6.30 13.33
CA ALA A 349 -5.29 7.12 12.56
C ALA A 349 -6.49 6.28 12.10
N SER A 350 -6.21 5.03 11.78
CA SER A 350 -7.18 3.97 11.57
C SER A 350 -8.28 3.86 12.64
N LYS A 351 -8.01 4.14 13.92
CA LYS A 351 -8.96 3.91 15.03
C LYS A 351 -10.25 4.73 14.98
N ALA A 352 -10.23 5.91 14.36
CA ALA A 352 -11.32 6.88 14.49
C ALA A 352 -12.49 6.59 13.54
N LEU A 353 -12.21 6.11 12.32
CA LEU A 353 -13.23 5.63 11.36
C LEU A 353 -13.45 4.11 11.43
N TYR A 354 -12.54 3.37 12.07
CA TYR A 354 -12.64 1.94 12.39
C TYR A 354 -13.90 1.54 13.17
N THR A 355 -14.46 2.43 13.99
CA THR A 355 -15.68 2.12 14.76
C THR A 355 -16.93 1.94 13.90
N LEU A 356 -16.87 2.32 12.63
CA LEU A 356 -18.02 2.33 11.72
C LEU A 356 -18.29 0.97 11.06
N GLU A 357 -17.32 0.05 11.00
CA GLU A 357 -17.43 -1.19 10.19
C GLU A 357 -16.85 -2.46 10.87
N ARG A 358 -17.19 -2.71 12.14
CA ARG A 358 -16.74 -3.92 12.85
C ARG A 358 -17.24 -5.25 12.25
N ALA A 359 -18.23 -5.20 11.35
CA ALA A 359 -18.85 -6.37 10.74
C ALA A 359 -17.89 -7.20 9.87
N TRP A 360 -16.78 -6.60 9.43
CA TRP A 360 -15.81 -7.25 8.54
C TRP A 360 -14.54 -7.69 9.26
N PHE A 361 -14.45 -7.52 10.58
CA PHE A 361 -13.25 -7.85 11.32
C PHE A 361 -13.01 -9.35 11.33
N TRP A 362 -11.83 -9.71 10.85
CA TRP A 362 -11.37 -11.07 10.91
C TRP A 362 -10.50 -11.26 12.15
N ARG A 363 -10.73 -12.35 12.86
CA ARG A 363 -9.87 -12.75 13.98
C ARG A 363 -8.53 -13.26 13.45
N TRP A 364 -7.56 -12.36 13.32
CA TRP A 364 -6.18 -12.71 13.03
C TRP A 364 -5.42 -13.09 14.32
N GLY A 365 -4.51 -14.06 14.24
CA GLY A 365 -3.37 -14.17 15.15
C GLY A 365 -3.60 -14.69 16.55
N GLY A 366 -4.82 -15.10 16.94
CA GLY A 366 -5.12 -15.49 18.32
C GLY A 366 -4.85 -14.39 19.38
N HIS A 367 -4.38 -13.21 18.95
CA HIS A 367 -3.93 -12.08 19.75
C HIS A 367 -4.64 -10.80 19.32
N ASP A 368 -5.42 -10.23 20.24
CA ASP A 368 -6.29 -9.08 19.98
C ASP A 368 -5.56 -7.86 19.38
N ALA A 369 -4.26 -7.67 19.70
CA ALA A 369 -3.47 -6.54 19.21
C ALA A 369 -3.12 -6.65 17.71
N VAL A 370 -2.74 -7.84 17.24
CA VAL A 370 -2.42 -8.08 15.82
C VAL A 370 -3.70 -8.06 14.99
N ALA A 371 -4.76 -8.68 15.51
CA ALA A 371 -6.09 -8.60 14.92
C ALA A 371 -6.57 -7.14 14.76
N ALA A 372 -6.34 -6.29 15.76
CA ALA A 372 -6.72 -4.88 15.69
C ALA A 372 -5.99 -4.19 14.53
N VAL A 373 -4.66 -4.25 14.47
CA VAL A 373 -3.87 -3.55 13.44
C VAL A 373 -4.22 -4.00 12.02
N ALA A 374 -4.43 -5.31 11.81
CA ALA A 374 -4.83 -5.82 10.50
C ALA A 374 -6.25 -5.36 10.09
N ASN A 375 -7.20 -5.42 11.02
CA ASN A 375 -8.57 -5.00 10.76
C ASN A 375 -8.70 -3.48 10.56
N HIS A 376 -7.79 -2.71 11.17
CA HIS A 376 -7.64 -1.28 10.97
C HIS A 376 -7.26 -0.95 9.52
N ALA A 377 -6.14 -1.51 9.06
CA ALA A 377 -5.68 -1.33 7.68
C ALA A 377 -6.76 -1.77 6.68
N MET A 378 -7.42 -2.90 6.95
CA MET A 378 -8.53 -3.39 6.13
C MET A 378 -9.68 -2.38 6.02
N ALA A 379 -10.11 -1.77 7.13
CA ALA A 379 -11.18 -0.78 7.12
C ALA A 379 -10.77 0.50 6.37
N ASP A 380 -9.53 0.95 6.53
CA ASP A 380 -9.02 2.17 5.91
C ASP A 380 -9.01 2.05 4.37
N GLU A 381 -8.45 0.97 3.83
CA GLU A 381 -8.38 0.69 2.39
C GLU A 381 -9.77 0.47 1.78
N ARG A 382 -10.61 -0.28 2.49
CA ARG A 382 -11.99 -0.54 2.10
C ARG A 382 -12.77 0.77 1.92
N GLN A 383 -12.62 1.71 2.85
CA GLN A 383 -13.24 3.03 2.77
C GLN A 383 -12.65 3.87 1.64
N ALA A 384 -11.32 3.88 1.47
CA ALA A 384 -10.65 4.60 0.40
C ALA A 384 -11.12 4.15 -1.00
N ASP A 385 -11.26 2.85 -1.22
CA ASP A 385 -11.81 2.30 -2.46
C ASP A 385 -13.28 2.67 -2.67
N GLY A 386 -14.11 2.56 -1.64
CA GLY A 386 -15.53 2.87 -1.75
C GLY A 386 -15.82 4.36 -1.99
N VAL A 387 -15.09 5.25 -1.33
CA VAL A 387 -15.22 6.70 -1.53
C VAL A 387 -14.65 7.11 -2.88
N SER A 388 -13.45 6.61 -3.25
CA SER A 388 -12.84 6.94 -4.53
C SER A 388 -13.71 6.51 -5.72
N PHE A 389 -14.35 5.34 -5.64
CA PHE A 389 -15.32 4.90 -6.63
C PHE A 389 -16.52 5.86 -6.74
N GLN A 390 -17.11 6.27 -5.62
CA GLN A 390 -18.23 7.21 -5.63
C GLN A 390 -17.84 8.59 -6.22
N VAL A 391 -16.64 9.08 -5.89
CA VAL A 391 -16.12 10.33 -6.48
C VAL A 391 -15.92 10.15 -7.97
N LEU A 392 -15.32 9.04 -8.42
CA LEU A 392 -15.06 8.76 -9.83
C LEU A 392 -16.35 8.69 -10.65
N VAL A 393 -17.38 8.01 -10.14
CA VAL A 393 -18.70 7.96 -10.78
C VAL A 393 -19.28 9.38 -10.91
N ARG A 394 -19.22 10.16 -9.84
CA ARG A 394 -19.81 11.50 -9.80
C ARG A 394 -19.05 12.53 -10.65
N ALA A 395 -17.74 12.67 -10.42
CA ALA A 395 -16.87 13.64 -11.10
C ALA A 395 -16.61 13.25 -12.56
N GLY A 396 -16.47 11.96 -12.84
CA GLY A 396 -16.32 11.44 -14.20
C GLY A 396 -17.61 11.53 -15.03
N GLY A 397 -18.76 11.72 -14.38
CA GLY A 397 -20.09 11.67 -15.00
C GLY A 397 -20.36 10.33 -15.65
N LEU A 398 -20.02 9.25 -14.95
CA LEU A 398 -20.25 7.89 -15.44
C LEU A 398 -21.76 7.60 -15.43
N SER A 399 -22.24 6.93 -16.48
CA SER A 399 -23.59 6.34 -16.45
C SER A 399 -23.64 5.14 -15.50
N ASP A 400 -24.84 4.70 -15.12
CA ASP A 400 -25.02 3.49 -14.29
C ASP A 400 -24.36 2.25 -14.91
N ALA A 401 -24.42 2.12 -16.24
CA ALA A 401 -23.75 1.04 -16.96
C ALA A 401 -22.22 1.12 -16.85
N GLN A 402 -21.66 2.33 -16.92
CA GLN A 402 -20.22 2.55 -16.73
C GLN A 402 -19.80 2.30 -15.30
N ALA A 403 -20.56 2.83 -14.33
CA ALA A 403 -20.31 2.60 -12.91
C ALA A 403 -20.34 1.10 -12.59
N LYS A 404 -21.33 0.37 -13.11
CA LYS A 404 -21.39 -1.09 -12.97
C LYS A 404 -20.20 -1.79 -13.63
N ALA A 405 -19.83 -1.43 -14.85
CA ALA A 405 -18.70 -2.04 -15.54
C ALA A 405 -17.38 -1.82 -14.79
N VAL A 406 -17.16 -0.61 -14.26
CA VAL A 406 -16.01 -0.30 -13.40
C VAL A 406 -16.08 -1.13 -12.13
N TRP A 407 -17.23 -1.18 -11.44
CA TRP A 407 -17.38 -1.97 -10.22
C TRP A 407 -17.11 -3.46 -10.47
N ASP A 408 -17.68 -4.03 -11.52
CA ASP A 408 -17.50 -5.44 -11.89
C ASP A 408 -16.04 -5.75 -12.26
N HIS A 409 -15.38 -4.87 -13.02
CA HIS A 409 -13.98 -5.06 -13.41
C HIS A 409 -12.98 -4.71 -12.31
N TRP A 410 -13.33 -3.85 -11.37
CA TRP A 410 -12.43 -3.51 -10.28
C TRP A 410 -12.58 -4.50 -9.14
N PHE A 411 -13.81 -4.62 -8.66
CA PHE A 411 -14.16 -5.28 -7.41
C PHE A 411 -14.91 -6.59 -7.63
N GLY A 412 -15.67 -6.68 -8.73
CA GLY A 412 -16.29 -7.94 -9.16
C GLY A 412 -15.25 -9.00 -9.48
N ARG A 413 -14.14 -8.63 -10.14
CA ARG A 413 -13.02 -9.55 -10.38
C ARG A 413 -12.42 -10.04 -9.05
N LEU A 414 -12.26 -9.15 -8.06
CA LEU A 414 -11.77 -9.50 -6.73
C LEU A 414 -12.80 -10.24 -5.86
N SER A 415 -14.07 -10.28 -6.26
CA SER A 415 -15.10 -10.98 -5.49
C SER A 415 -14.83 -12.48 -5.41
N ASP A 416 -14.25 -13.10 -6.45
CA ASP A 416 -13.85 -14.51 -6.39
C ASP A 416 -12.69 -14.74 -5.40
N ALA A 417 -11.74 -13.82 -5.35
CA ALA A 417 -10.64 -13.85 -4.39
C ALA A 417 -11.14 -13.62 -2.96
N ARG A 418 -12.06 -12.66 -2.76
CA ARG A 418 -12.77 -12.45 -1.50
C ARG A 418 -13.55 -13.68 -1.06
N ASP A 419 -14.32 -14.27 -1.95
CA ASP A 419 -15.16 -15.43 -1.63
C ASP A 419 -14.27 -16.65 -1.33
N LEU A 420 -13.14 -16.81 -2.02
CA LEU A 420 -12.13 -17.79 -1.68
C LEU A 420 -11.52 -17.53 -0.30
N LEU A 421 -11.20 -16.28 0.01
CA LEU A 421 -10.66 -15.86 1.29
C LEU A 421 -11.63 -16.16 2.45
N LEU A 422 -12.92 -15.83 2.28
CA LEU A 422 -13.97 -16.15 3.25
C LEU A 422 -14.09 -17.67 3.44
N ARG A 423 -14.05 -18.46 2.35
CA ARG A 423 -14.04 -19.93 2.45
C ARG A 423 -12.80 -20.47 3.17
N ILE A 424 -11.64 -19.83 3.01
CA ILE A 424 -10.41 -20.16 3.74
C ILE A 424 -10.64 -19.89 5.24
N GLY A 425 -11.17 -18.72 5.60
CA GLY A 425 -11.51 -18.37 6.98
C GLY A 425 -12.48 -19.36 7.61
N ASP A 426 -13.62 -19.61 6.96
CA ASP A 426 -14.61 -20.60 7.38
C ASP A 426 -14.00 -22.00 7.56
N ARG A 427 -12.93 -22.33 6.83
CA ARG A 427 -12.25 -23.62 6.97
C ARG A 427 -11.36 -23.66 8.21
N PHE A 428 -10.58 -22.61 8.46
CA PHE A 428 -9.83 -22.49 9.72
C PHE A 428 -10.77 -22.52 10.91
N ASP A 429 -11.81 -21.69 10.92
CA ASP A 429 -12.75 -21.60 12.05
C ASP A 429 -13.45 -22.94 12.36
N ARG A 430 -13.71 -23.76 11.34
CA ARG A 430 -14.36 -25.07 11.52
C ARG A 430 -13.40 -26.20 11.85
N GLN A 431 -12.22 -26.24 11.24
CA GLN A 431 -11.30 -27.38 11.35
C GLN A 431 -10.22 -27.15 12.41
N TRP A 432 -9.73 -25.91 12.53
CA TRP A 432 -8.58 -25.53 13.34
C TRP A 432 -8.81 -24.16 14.02
N PRO A 433 -9.85 -24.01 14.86
CA PRO A 433 -10.26 -22.70 15.42
C PRO A 433 -9.21 -22.03 16.32
N GLU A 434 -8.24 -22.79 16.82
CA GLU A 434 -7.14 -22.29 17.66
C GLU A 434 -5.88 -21.96 16.85
N TYR A 435 -5.86 -22.23 15.54
CA TYR A 435 -4.70 -21.95 14.69
C TYR A 435 -4.76 -20.51 14.15
N PRO A 436 -3.68 -19.71 14.28
CA PRO A 436 -3.62 -18.36 13.73
C PRO A 436 -3.47 -18.38 12.20
N ALA A 437 -4.54 -18.05 11.47
CA ALA A 437 -4.57 -18.13 10.00
C ALA A 437 -3.59 -17.16 9.29
N ASP A 438 -3.22 -16.07 9.94
CA ASP A 438 -2.22 -15.08 9.51
C ASP A 438 -0.78 -15.65 9.51
N ASP A 439 -0.44 -16.53 10.44
CA ASP A 439 0.88 -17.18 10.48
C ASP A 439 1.04 -18.25 9.39
N PHE A 440 -0.06 -18.66 8.76
CA PHE A 440 -0.06 -19.77 7.81
C PHE A 440 0.82 -19.51 6.59
N GLY A 441 0.91 -18.26 6.12
CA GLY A 441 1.80 -17.89 5.01
C GLY A 441 3.27 -18.15 5.33
N GLY A 442 3.70 -17.83 6.56
CA GLY A 442 5.04 -18.13 7.06
C GLY A 442 5.28 -19.64 7.15
N ALA A 443 4.31 -20.41 7.63
CA ALA A 443 4.43 -21.86 7.68
C ALA A 443 4.52 -22.51 6.28
N LEU A 444 3.81 -21.96 5.28
CA LEU A 444 3.91 -22.40 3.89
C LEU A 444 5.27 -22.06 3.25
N PHE A 445 5.93 -20.99 3.68
CA PHE A 445 7.25 -20.62 3.16
C PHE A 445 8.25 -21.77 3.32
N ASP A 446 8.20 -22.47 4.45
CA ASP A 446 9.07 -23.62 4.74
C ASP A 446 8.68 -24.86 3.91
N VAL A 447 7.37 -25.11 3.73
CA VAL A 447 6.86 -26.22 2.91
C VAL A 447 7.37 -26.14 1.47
N PHE A 448 7.47 -24.93 0.93
CA PHE A 448 7.94 -24.66 -0.43
C PHE A 448 9.42 -24.27 -0.51
N SER A 449 10.20 -24.55 0.54
CA SER A 449 11.66 -24.42 0.49
C SER A 449 12.23 -25.26 -0.67
N GLY A 450 12.92 -24.61 -1.59
CA GLY A 450 13.41 -25.21 -2.84
C GLY A 450 12.52 -25.00 -4.08
N GLN A 451 11.39 -24.30 -3.96
CA GLN A 451 10.57 -23.84 -5.09
C GLN A 451 10.42 -22.30 -5.06
N PRO A 452 11.42 -21.54 -5.57
CA PRO A 452 11.50 -20.08 -5.35
C PRO A 452 10.24 -19.30 -5.70
N GLY A 453 9.57 -19.63 -6.81
CA GLY A 453 8.33 -18.97 -7.21
C GLY A 453 7.17 -19.22 -6.24
N ALA A 454 7.00 -20.45 -5.77
CA ALA A 454 5.97 -20.81 -4.79
C ALA A 454 6.28 -20.24 -3.41
N GLN A 455 7.55 -20.26 -3.03
CA GLN A 455 8.05 -19.66 -1.80
C GLN A 455 7.81 -18.15 -1.75
N ARG A 456 7.99 -17.44 -2.87
CA ARG A 456 7.64 -16.01 -2.99
C ARG A 456 6.15 -15.77 -2.79
N MET A 457 5.27 -16.63 -3.33
CA MET A 457 3.82 -16.53 -3.10
C MET A 457 3.45 -16.80 -1.64
N ALA A 458 4.10 -17.78 -0.99
CA ALA A 458 3.90 -18.03 0.44
C ALA A 458 4.35 -16.84 1.31
N LEU A 459 5.45 -16.18 0.95
CA LEU A 459 5.89 -14.95 1.61
C LEU A 459 4.86 -13.82 1.47
N LYS A 460 4.20 -13.67 0.33
CA LYS A 460 3.12 -12.68 0.19
C LYS A 460 1.92 -12.99 1.09
N LEU A 461 1.62 -14.28 1.32
CA LEU A 461 0.55 -14.69 2.24
C LEU A 461 0.83 -14.30 3.70
N SER A 462 2.09 -14.18 4.13
CA SER A 462 2.36 -13.74 5.51
C SER A 462 1.98 -12.27 5.75
N ALA A 463 1.77 -11.51 4.69
CA ALA A 463 1.25 -10.15 4.76
C ALA A 463 -0.24 -10.06 4.41
N LEU A 464 -0.93 -11.21 4.21
CA LEU A 464 -2.35 -11.28 3.86
C LEU A 464 -3.27 -10.37 4.69
N PRO A 465 -3.11 -10.25 6.03
CA PRO A 465 -3.97 -9.39 6.83
C PRO A 465 -3.96 -7.92 6.37
N ALA A 466 -2.85 -7.43 5.83
CA ALA A 466 -2.70 -6.08 5.32
C ALA A 466 -3.47 -5.84 4.00
N TYR A 467 -3.91 -6.89 3.30
CA TYR A 467 -4.51 -6.78 1.98
C TYR A 467 -6.00 -7.12 1.92
N VAL A 468 -6.56 -7.62 3.01
CA VAL A 468 -7.96 -8.07 3.02
C VAL A 468 -8.93 -6.91 2.75
N GLY A 469 -8.56 -5.67 3.09
CA GLY A 469 -9.36 -4.47 2.81
C GLY A 469 -9.65 -4.30 1.33
N TYR A 470 -8.62 -4.51 0.51
CA TYR A 470 -8.72 -4.46 -0.94
C TYR A 470 -9.63 -5.53 -1.55
N LEU A 471 -9.83 -6.65 -0.85
CA LEU A 471 -10.74 -7.72 -1.28
C LEU A 471 -12.18 -7.44 -0.88
N GLN A 472 -12.41 -6.44 -0.03
CA GLN A 472 -13.72 -6.08 0.50
C GLN A 472 -13.97 -4.58 0.41
N PRO A 473 -13.88 -3.95 -0.77
CA PRO A 473 -14.14 -2.51 -0.94
C PRO A 473 -15.52 -2.13 -0.40
N MET A 474 -15.62 -0.92 0.17
CA MET A 474 -16.87 -0.43 0.75
C MET A 474 -17.85 -0.16 -0.39
N ARG A 475 -18.99 -0.82 -0.36
CA ARG A 475 -20.04 -0.57 -1.34
C ARG A 475 -20.65 0.80 -1.11
N PRO A 476 -21.16 1.48 -2.15
CA PRO A 476 -21.83 2.77 -1.98
C PRO A 476 -22.91 2.75 -0.91
N GLU A 477 -23.72 1.68 -0.84
CA GLU A 477 -24.77 1.49 0.16
C GLU A 477 -24.27 1.25 1.60
N GLU A 478 -22.99 0.93 1.78
CA GLU A 478 -22.37 0.71 3.09
C GLU A 478 -21.77 2.01 3.66
N SER A 479 -21.65 3.05 2.84
CA SER A 479 -20.95 4.30 3.19
C SER A 479 -21.74 5.27 4.08
N ASP A 480 -22.96 4.94 4.48
CA ASP A 480 -23.82 5.81 5.30
C ASP A 480 -23.18 6.19 6.64
N ALA A 481 -22.54 5.22 7.30
CA ALA A 481 -21.87 5.46 8.59
C ALA A 481 -20.67 6.40 8.42
N PHE A 482 -19.87 6.20 7.36
CA PHE A 482 -18.75 7.06 6.99
C PHE A 482 -19.20 8.50 6.76
N TRP A 483 -20.23 8.70 5.92
CA TRP A 483 -20.74 10.05 5.64
C TRP A 483 -21.43 10.68 6.85
N ARG A 484 -22.02 9.89 7.74
CA ARG A 484 -22.60 10.41 8.99
C ARG A 484 -21.51 10.98 9.89
N ALA A 485 -20.42 10.25 10.10
CA ALA A 485 -19.30 10.68 10.93
C ALA A 485 -18.66 12.00 10.46
N LEU A 486 -18.71 12.29 9.15
CA LEU A 486 -18.18 13.54 8.58
C LEU A 486 -19.17 14.71 8.57
N ARG A 487 -20.45 14.44 8.82
CA ARG A 487 -21.56 15.43 8.84
C ARG A 487 -21.97 15.82 10.25
N GLU A 488 -21.85 14.90 11.19
CA GLU A 488 -22.26 15.08 12.57
C GLU A 488 -21.06 15.46 13.46
N PRO A 489 -21.30 16.14 14.59
CA PRO A 489 -20.25 16.53 15.53
C PRO A 489 -19.76 15.43 16.48
#